data_AF-A0A960DT42-F1
#
_entry.id   AF-A0A960DT42-F1
#
_cell.length_a   1.000
_cell.length_b   1.000
_cell.length_c   1.000
_cell.angle_alpha   90.00
_cell.angle_beta   90.00
_cell.angle_gamma   90.00
#
_symmetry.space_group_name_H-M   'P 1'
#
loop_
_entity.id
_entity.type
_entity.pdbx_description
1 polymer ?
#
loop_
_entity_poly.entity_id
_entity_poly.type
_entity_poly.pdbx_seq_one_letter_code
_entity_poly.pdbx_strand_id
1 'polypeptide(L)'
;MRRGRANRVAAAVVVAALAAGVPHVSASAAPSTITAPAAPRASGCAESPFSAGFDADLRARYPGKRITAAVYDTRTGCQYRYRSDLRITTASVLKIEIMAAVLLRAQRAGRTITASERALIGPMIRTSDDPSANALWRSVGATAGLAALERELGLDETRAASPWGLTSTSAADRNELLRQLVLGQWGPFGASARATARSFLLDITPSQRWGITEGVPSGWSVAMKNGFFPASCCGWRINTSGVVERPGGGAYVATVLSDGWPTEAAGIEAVERVSKVIASWNLADIGPHRSAARFARESARDVLGAAPSFAAEQASAWRVGADPSRADEELARLLGDPQVDRTSFQVLRLYLGILHRLPEASTWSGRTAQLRAGTRTIGQLADAVAWSSELAGGSTPLTTAQFVERAHERIFGRTPRAADRDWWVRRIDGGASRGSLLLELIGTATYRWASWQDVKVSGATLALLRRNPTGEERSTWVARMWAGRPTAELTEWLFRSHAYAARYR
;
A
#
# COMPACT_ATOMS: atom_id res chain seq x y z
N MET A 1 -29.14 80.39 -13.93
CA MET A 1 -28.82 81.60 -14.74
C MET A 1 -27.39 81.48 -15.29
N ARG A 2 -26.96 82.38 -16.20
CA ARG A 2 -25.67 82.31 -16.94
C ARG A 2 -24.46 82.92 -16.18
N ARG A 3 -23.27 82.36 -16.45
CA ARG A 3 -21.87 82.91 -16.50
C ARG A 3 -20.90 81.81 -15.99
N GLY A 4 -19.71 81.51 -16.54
CA GLY A 4 -18.83 82.20 -17.51
C GLY A 4 -17.74 82.98 -16.77
N ARG A 5 -16.41 82.85 -17.01
CA ARG A 5 -15.63 82.33 -18.16
C ARG A 5 -14.24 81.75 -17.73
N ALA A 6 -13.56 81.14 -18.70
CA ALA A 6 -12.20 80.56 -18.72
C ALA A 6 -10.98 81.44 -18.33
N ASN A 7 -9.83 80.78 -18.08
CA ASN A 7 -8.40 81.04 -18.44
C ASN A 7 -7.43 80.38 -17.40
N ARG A 8 -6.18 79.92 -17.66
CA ARG A 8 -5.41 79.63 -18.90
C ARG A 8 -4.17 78.71 -18.64
N VAL A 9 -3.95 77.71 -19.51
CA VAL A 9 -2.68 77.25 -20.17
C VAL A 9 -1.29 77.25 -19.45
N ALA A 10 -0.57 76.13 -19.60
CA ALA A 10 0.90 75.90 -19.50
C ALA A 10 1.57 75.98 -18.09
N ALA A 11 2.72 75.35 -17.80
CA ALA A 11 3.62 74.44 -18.56
C ALA A 11 4.19 73.33 -17.63
N ALA A 12 4.88 72.33 -18.17
CA ALA A 12 5.61 71.31 -17.39
C ALA A 12 7.13 71.53 -17.42
N VAL A 13 7.80 71.29 -16.28
CA VAL A 13 9.27 71.10 -16.18
C VAL A 13 9.54 69.98 -15.17
N VAL A 14 10.48 69.09 -15.49
CA VAL A 14 10.98 68.04 -14.60
C VAL A 14 12.47 68.24 -14.38
N VAL A 15 12.89 68.37 -13.13
CA VAL A 15 14.28 68.17 -12.68
C VAL A 15 14.23 67.44 -11.33
N ALA A 16 15.14 66.49 -11.10
CA ALA A 16 15.20 65.68 -9.88
C ALA A 16 16.47 66.00 -9.07
N ALA A 17 16.38 65.85 -7.74
CA ALA A 17 17.51 65.71 -6.84
C ALA A 17 17.10 64.97 -5.57
N LEU A 18 18.03 64.26 -4.93
CA LEU A 18 17.84 63.51 -3.69
C LEU A 18 18.18 64.38 -2.47
N ALA A 19 17.45 64.19 -1.37
CA ALA A 19 17.84 64.62 -0.02
C ALA A 19 17.34 63.59 1.00
N ALA A 20 18.04 63.43 2.13
CA ALA A 20 17.75 62.42 3.14
C ALA A 20 17.35 63.03 4.49
N GLY A 21 16.53 62.33 5.28
CA GLY A 21 16.30 62.65 6.70
C GLY A 21 14.86 62.55 7.20
N VAL A 22 14.52 61.38 7.78
CA VAL A 22 13.83 61.18 9.10
C VAL A 22 12.95 62.36 9.60
N PRO A 23 11.62 62.18 9.81
CA PRO A 23 11.20 61.55 11.09
C PRO A 23 9.92 60.67 11.11
N HIS A 24 9.89 59.84 12.17
CA HIS A 24 8.77 59.20 12.87
C HIS A 24 7.40 58.99 12.20
N VAL A 25 6.97 57.72 12.16
CA VAL A 25 5.57 57.30 12.26
C VAL A 25 5.46 56.20 13.32
N SER A 26 4.58 56.36 14.31
CA SER A 26 4.31 55.33 15.32
C SER A 26 3.40 54.23 14.75
N ALA A 27 3.96 53.04 14.50
CA ALA A 27 3.18 51.89 14.07
C ALA A 27 2.46 51.22 15.27
N SER A 28 1.13 51.23 15.25
CA SER A 28 0.34 50.41 16.18
C SER A 28 0.45 48.94 15.79
N ALA A 29 0.90 48.09 16.70
CA ALA A 29 1.05 46.66 16.45
C ALA A 29 -0.31 45.95 16.52
N ALA A 30 -0.81 45.46 15.38
CA ALA A 30 -1.95 44.57 15.35
C ALA A 30 -1.62 43.24 16.06
N PRO A 31 -2.56 42.64 16.81
CA PRO A 31 -2.30 41.41 17.55
C PRO A 31 -2.06 40.25 16.56
N SER A 32 -0.87 39.67 16.62
CA SER A 32 -0.53 38.48 15.84
C SER A 32 -1.39 37.30 16.29
N THR A 33 -2.28 36.82 15.42
CA THR A 33 -3.06 35.61 15.67
C THR A 33 -2.13 34.41 15.74
N ILE A 34 -1.84 33.93 16.96
CA ILE A 34 -1.09 32.69 17.18
C ILE A 34 -1.90 31.56 16.54
N THR A 35 -1.46 31.12 15.37
CA THR A 35 -2.04 29.96 14.69
C THR A 35 -1.67 28.74 15.52
N ALA A 36 -2.67 28.07 16.11
CA ALA A 36 -2.43 26.87 16.90
C ALA A 36 -1.64 25.84 16.08
N PRO A 37 -0.65 25.13 16.66
CA PRO A 37 0.11 24.13 15.93
C PRO A 37 -0.84 23.08 15.36
N ALA A 38 -0.83 22.90 14.04
CA ALA A 38 -1.60 21.84 13.41
C ALA A 38 -1.13 20.50 14.00
N ALA A 39 -2.07 19.73 14.59
CA ALA A 39 -1.75 18.45 15.21
C ALA A 39 -0.96 17.56 14.22
N PRO A 40 0.13 16.90 14.67
CA PRO A 40 1.02 16.19 13.76
C PRO A 40 0.24 15.12 13.01
N ARG A 41 0.14 15.26 11.68
CA ARG A 41 -0.43 14.23 10.81
C ARG A 41 0.34 12.94 11.04
N ALA A 42 -0.33 11.90 11.52
CA ALA A 42 0.29 10.62 11.82
C ALA A 42 1.02 10.08 10.58
N SER A 43 2.34 9.97 10.66
CA SER A 43 3.22 9.59 9.54
C SER A 43 2.82 8.26 8.89
N GLY A 44 2.27 7.33 9.69
CA GLY A 44 1.75 6.04 9.23
C GLY A 44 0.57 6.09 8.25
N CYS A 45 -0.08 7.24 8.05
CA CYS A 45 -1.16 7.41 7.07
C CYS A 45 -0.70 7.89 5.69
N ALA A 46 0.61 8.03 5.44
CA ALA A 46 1.13 8.47 4.15
C ALA A 46 0.94 7.44 3.02
N GLU A 47 1.01 6.14 3.34
CA GLU A 47 0.80 5.07 2.35
C GLU A 47 -0.68 4.67 2.24
N SER A 48 -1.27 4.92 1.07
CA SER A 48 -2.67 4.62 0.74
C SER A 48 -2.84 3.37 -0.15
N PRO A 49 -3.94 2.60 0.00
CA PRO A 49 -4.39 1.64 -1.01
C PRO A 49 -4.58 2.28 -2.39
N PHE A 50 -5.00 3.56 -2.43
CA PHE A 50 -5.37 4.28 -3.64
C PHE A 50 -4.14 4.92 -4.31
N SER A 51 -3.15 4.09 -4.60
CA SER A 51 -1.90 4.51 -5.24
C SER A 51 -2.08 4.94 -6.70
N ALA A 52 -1.08 5.63 -7.27
CA ALA A 52 -1.07 5.95 -8.70
C ALA A 52 -1.16 4.70 -9.61
N GLY A 53 -0.60 3.57 -9.16
CA GLY A 53 -0.70 2.28 -9.87
C GLY A 53 -2.09 1.65 -9.79
N PHE A 54 -2.80 1.84 -8.69
CA PHE A 54 -4.21 1.45 -8.54
C PHE A 54 -5.12 2.28 -9.47
N ASP A 55 -4.95 3.59 -9.51
CA ASP A 55 -5.73 4.45 -10.40
C ASP A 55 -5.42 4.15 -11.88
N ALA A 56 -4.17 3.83 -12.22
CA ALA A 56 -3.80 3.36 -13.56
C ALA A 56 -4.49 2.03 -13.93
N ASP A 57 -4.53 1.05 -13.03
CA ASP A 57 -5.25 -0.24 -13.25
C ASP A 57 -6.75 -0.01 -13.49
N LEU A 58 -7.40 0.83 -12.69
CA LEU A 58 -8.81 1.17 -12.87
C LEU A 58 -9.09 1.95 -14.16
N ARG A 59 -8.27 2.96 -14.50
CA ARG A 59 -8.41 3.71 -15.77
C ARG A 59 -8.24 2.80 -16.99
N ALA A 60 -7.31 1.84 -16.94
CA ALA A 60 -7.02 0.93 -18.04
C ALA A 60 -8.12 -0.13 -18.22
N ARG A 61 -8.69 -0.67 -17.13
CA ARG A 61 -9.76 -1.67 -17.19
C ARG A 61 -11.13 -1.08 -17.48
N TYR A 62 -11.41 0.09 -16.90
CA TYR A 62 -12.75 0.68 -16.88
C TYR A 62 -12.74 2.12 -17.43
N PRO A 63 -12.34 2.32 -18.70
CA PRO A 63 -12.25 3.64 -19.31
C PRO A 63 -13.59 4.36 -19.28
N GLY A 64 -13.56 5.65 -18.92
CA GLY A 64 -14.75 6.50 -18.80
C GLY A 64 -15.69 6.18 -17.62
N LYS A 65 -15.38 5.20 -16.76
CA LYS A 65 -16.22 4.85 -15.61
C LYS A 65 -15.90 5.70 -14.37
N ARG A 66 -16.95 6.08 -13.64
CA ARG A 66 -16.86 6.90 -12.43
C ARG A 66 -16.87 5.96 -11.24
N ILE A 67 -15.78 5.95 -10.47
CA ILE A 67 -15.60 5.13 -9.27
C ILE A 67 -14.99 6.05 -8.20
N THR A 68 -15.59 6.10 -7.01
CA THR A 68 -15.05 6.76 -5.81
C THR A 68 -15.05 5.76 -4.67
N ALA A 69 -14.05 5.85 -3.79
CA ALA A 69 -13.98 4.99 -2.61
C ALA A 69 -13.48 5.76 -1.39
N ALA A 70 -13.86 5.27 -0.21
CA ALA A 70 -13.28 5.70 1.06
C ALA A 70 -13.12 4.51 1.99
N VAL A 71 -12.06 4.52 2.80
CA VAL A 71 -11.86 3.54 3.89
C VAL A 71 -11.32 4.23 5.14
N TYR A 72 -11.79 3.78 6.30
CA TYR A 72 -11.27 4.12 7.62
C TYR A 72 -10.90 2.84 8.38
N ASP A 73 -9.70 2.76 8.93
CA ASP A 73 -9.22 1.63 9.72
C ASP A 73 -9.12 1.96 11.21
N THR A 74 -9.77 1.16 12.07
CA THR A 74 -9.77 1.40 13.52
C THR A 74 -8.41 1.18 14.18
N ARG A 75 -7.49 0.43 13.55
CA ARG A 75 -6.17 0.12 14.13
C ARG A 75 -5.13 1.23 13.94
N THR A 76 -5.37 2.10 12.96
CA THR A 76 -4.46 3.20 12.58
C THR A 76 -5.10 4.58 12.72
N GLY A 77 -6.43 4.67 12.74
CA GLY A 77 -7.16 5.94 12.65
C GLY A 77 -7.12 6.58 11.26
N CYS A 78 -6.40 5.99 10.30
CA CYS A 78 -6.21 6.56 8.98
C CYS A 78 -7.50 6.53 8.17
N GLN A 79 -7.79 7.63 7.49
CA GLN A 79 -8.81 7.73 6.45
C GLN A 79 -8.12 7.85 5.10
N TYR A 80 -8.54 7.05 4.13
CA TYR A 80 -8.10 7.15 2.74
C TYR A 80 -9.32 7.39 1.86
N ARG A 81 -9.19 8.24 0.84
CA ARG A 81 -10.25 8.55 -0.14
C ARG A 81 -9.70 8.50 -1.56
N TYR A 82 -10.53 8.12 -2.53
CA TYR A 82 -10.21 8.00 -3.95
C TYR A 82 -11.28 8.72 -4.77
N ARG A 83 -10.87 9.69 -5.61
CA ARG A 83 -11.77 10.58 -6.38
C ARG A 83 -12.88 11.18 -5.50
N SER A 84 -12.46 11.76 -4.37
CA SER A 84 -13.34 12.26 -3.30
C SER A 84 -14.18 13.48 -3.68
N ASP A 85 -13.91 14.08 -4.82
CA ASP A 85 -14.73 15.07 -5.51
C ASP A 85 -16.05 14.48 -6.03
N LEU A 86 -16.08 13.19 -6.39
CA LEU A 86 -17.25 12.58 -7.00
C LEU A 86 -18.43 12.49 -6.04
N ARG A 87 -19.61 12.76 -6.58
CA ARG A 87 -20.90 12.43 -5.98
C ARG A 87 -21.62 11.43 -6.88
N ILE A 88 -22.15 10.38 -6.27
CA ILE A 88 -22.82 9.25 -6.93
C ILE A 88 -24.19 9.06 -6.28
N THR A 89 -25.23 8.77 -7.07
CA THR A 89 -26.56 8.44 -6.53
C THR A 89 -26.51 7.11 -5.79
N THR A 90 -26.96 7.06 -4.54
CA THR A 90 -26.78 5.93 -3.62
C THR A 90 -27.34 4.59 -4.10
N ALA A 91 -28.43 4.62 -4.88
CA ALA A 91 -29.32 3.48 -5.01
C ALA A 91 -29.62 2.88 -3.61
N SER A 92 -29.69 1.56 -3.49
CA SER A 92 -30.05 0.86 -2.23
C SER A 92 -29.05 0.97 -1.06
N VAL A 93 -27.91 1.66 -1.19
CA VAL A 93 -27.02 1.94 -0.02
C VAL A 93 -27.70 2.86 1.01
N LEU A 94 -28.59 3.76 0.57
CA LEU A 94 -29.30 4.68 1.48
C LEU A 94 -30.24 3.96 2.46
N LYS A 95 -30.57 2.68 2.22
CA LYS A 95 -31.38 1.88 3.15
C LYS A 95 -30.75 1.74 4.54
N ILE A 96 -29.41 1.86 4.65
CA ILE A 96 -28.71 2.01 5.94
C ILE A 96 -29.20 3.26 6.70
N GLU A 97 -29.35 4.39 6.00
CA GLU A 97 -29.75 5.67 6.57
C GLU A 97 -31.25 5.72 6.89
N ILE A 98 -32.09 5.12 6.04
CA ILE A 98 -33.53 4.93 6.32
C ILE A 98 -33.71 4.08 7.60
N MET A 99 -32.92 3.02 7.77
CA MET A 99 -32.89 2.24 9.02
C MET A 99 -32.40 3.09 10.20
N ALA A 100 -31.34 3.88 10.02
CA ALA A 100 -30.80 4.76 11.07
C ALA A 100 -31.84 5.78 11.56
N ALA A 101 -32.61 6.39 10.65
CA ALA A 101 -33.69 7.31 10.97
C ALA A 101 -34.78 6.65 11.82
N VAL A 102 -35.19 5.42 11.49
CA VAL A 102 -36.20 4.65 12.24
C VAL A 102 -35.68 4.27 13.63
N LEU A 103 -34.43 3.81 13.72
CA LEU A 103 -33.78 3.45 14.99
C LEU A 103 -33.64 4.67 15.93
N LEU A 104 -33.19 5.81 15.39
CA LEU A 104 -33.04 7.04 16.17
C LEU A 104 -34.39 7.62 16.61
N ARG A 105 -35.43 7.55 15.76
CA ARG A 105 -36.80 7.91 16.13
C ARG A 105 -37.33 7.04 17.28
N ALA A 106 -37.11 5.73 17.22
CA ALA A 106 -37.51 4.81 18.28
C ALA A 106 -36.78 5.14 19.61
N GLN A 107 -35.46 5.30 19.56
CA GLN A 107 -34.63 5.64 20.71
C GLN A 107 -35.04 6.98 21.36
N ARG A 108 -35.31 8.02 20.54
CA ARG A 108 -35.80 9.33 21.01
C ARG A 108 -37.17 9.24 21.69
N ALA A 109 -38.02 8.32 21.26
CA ALA A 109 -39.30 8.02 21.89
C ALA A 109 -39.21 7.02 23.05
N GLY A 110 -38.00 6.77 23.61
CA GLY A 110 -37.78 5.90 24.76
C GLY A 110 -38.06 4.42 24.51
N ARG A 111 -38.15 3.98 23.25
CA ARG A 111 -38.62 2.64 22.86
C ARG A 111 -37.65 1.90 21.93
N THR A 112 -37.83 0.60 21.83
CA THR A 112 -37.28 -0.22 20.74
C THR A 112 -38.10 -0.04 19.45
N ILE A 113 -37.60 -0.56 18.33
CA ILE A 113 -38.39 -0.61 17.08
C ILE A 113 -39.59 -1.55 17.24
N THR A 114 -40.74 -1.15 16.69
CA THR A 114 -41.97 -1.94 16.75
C THR A 114 -41.89 -3.20 15.89
N ALA A 115 -42.82 -4.14 16.07
CA ALA A 115 -42.94 -5.30 15.20
C ALA A 115 -43.10 -4.91 13.72
N SER A 116 -43.89 -3.86 13.43
CA SER A 116 -44.09 -3.33 12.08
C SER A 116 -42.83 -2.67 11.51
N GLU A 117 -42.09 -1.89 12.31
CA GLU A 117 -40.80 -1.32 11.88
C GLU A 117 -39.79 -2.44 11.59
N ARG A 118 -39.70 -3.45 12.46
CA ARG A 118 -38.85 -4.64 12.27
C ARG A 118 -39.20 -5.44 11.01
N ALA A 119 -40.50 -5.64 10.76
CA ALA A 119 -41.01 -6.37 9.59
C ALA A 119 -40.70 -5.68 8.26
N LEU A 120 -40.52 -4.35 8.24
CA LEU A 120 -40.11 -3.59 7.07
C LEU A 120 -38.58 -3.46 6.95
N ILE A 121 -37.86 -3.26 8.07
CA ILE A 121 -36.38 -3.16 8.04
C ILE A 121 -35.75 -4.47 7.56
N GLY A 122 -36.32 -5.62 7.94
CA GLY A 122 -35.84 -6.94 7.51
C GLY A 122 -35.70 -7.06 5.97
N PRO A 123 -36.79 -7.06 5.19
CA PRO A 123 -36.73 -7.11 3.73
C PRO A 123 -35.93 -5.95 3.13
N MET A 124 -36.08 -4.73 3.65
CA MET A 124 -35.35 -3.56 3.17
C MET A 124 -33.83 -3.77 3.20
N ILE A 125 -33.28 -4.30 4.31
CA ILE A 125 -31.84 -4.51 4.44
C ILE A 125 -31.41 -5.83 3.79
N ARG A 126 -32.07 -6.94 4.13
CA ARG A 126 -31.63 -8.31 3.81
C ARG A 126 -31.70 -8.64 2.32
N THR A 127 -32.83 -8.33 1.68
CA THR A 127 -33.13 -8.63 0.26
C THR A 127 -33.18 -7.38 -0.61
N SER A 128 -32.96 -6.19 -0.03
CA SER A 128 -33.03 -4.90 -0.72
C SER A 128 -34.44 -4.47 -1.15
N ASP A 129 -35.49 -4.86 -0.42
CA ASP A 129 -36.88 -4.55 -0.76
C ASP A 129 -37.18 -3.05 -0.87
N ASP A 130 -37.82 -2.64 -1.97
CA ASP A 130 -38.18 -1.24 -2.27
C ASP A 130 -39.52 -0.80 -1.68
N PRO A 131 -40.62 -1.59 -1.73
CA PRO A 131 -41.86 -1.28 -1.01
C PRO A 131 -41.65 -0.98 0.48
N SER A 132 -40.85 -1.79 1.17
CA SER A 132 -40.52 -1.59 2.59
C SER A 132 -39.70 -0.33 2.83
N ALA A 133 -38.72 -0.05 1.95
CA ALA A 133 -37.97 1.21 2.01
C ALA A 133 -38.87 2.43 1.78
N ASN A 134 -39.79 2.37 0.81
CA ASN A 134 -40.74 3.43 0.52
C ASN A 134 -41.68 3.69 1.72
N ALA A 135 -42.13 2.63 2.42
CA ALA A 135 -42.95 2.76 3.62
C ALA A 135 -42.17 3.42 4.78
N LEU A 136 -40.97 2.91 5.08
CA LEU A 136 -40.13 3.44 6.16
C LEU A 136 -39.67 4.88 5.90
N TRP A 137 -39.21 5.17 4.68
CA TRP A 137 -38.78 6.50 4.23
C TRP A 137 -39.88 7.55 4.39
N ARG A 138 -41.11 7.26 3.92
CA ARG A 138 -42.26 8.13 4.17
C ARG A 138 -42.51 8.32 5.67
N SER A 139 -42.44 7.25 6.46
CA SER A 139 -42.70 7.33 7.91
C SER A 139 -41.72 8.25 8.65
N VAL A 140 -40.47 8.38 8.19
CA VAL A 140 -39.45 9.24 8.82
C VAL A 140 -39.42 10.67 8.28
N GLY A 141 -40.41 11.07 7.46
CA GLY A 141 -40.50 12.42 6.89
C GLY A 141 -39.94 12.56 5.47
N ALA A 142 -39.77 11.46 4.74
CA ALA A 142 -39.29 11.42 3.36
C ALA A 142 -37.98 12.21 3.15
N THR A 143 -37.86 12.96 2.05
CA THR A 143 -36.66 13.77 1.72
C THR A 143 -36.31 14.77 2.83
N ALA A 144 -37.30 15.43 3.43
CA ALA A 144 -37.06 16.41 4.50
C ALA A 144 -36.55 15.75 5.80
N GLY A 145 -37.05 14.55 6.11
CA GLY A 145 -36.60 13.74 7.24
C GLY A 145 -35.17 13.24 7.08
N LEU A 146 -34.81 12.71 5.91
CA LEU A 146 -33.42 12.34 5.62
C LEU A 146 -32.51 13.57 5.62
N ALA A 147 -32.89 14.69 4.97
CA ALA A 147 -32.11 15.93 5.00
C ALA A 147 -31.92 16.52 6.41
N ALA A 148 -32.80 16.22 7.36
CA ALA A 148 -32.61 16.57 8.76
C ALA A 148 -31.60 15.64 9.46
N LEU A 149 -31.65 14.34 9.19
CA LEU A 149 -30.68 13.36 9.69
C LEU A 149 -29.29 13.56 9.08
N GLU A 150 -29.19 13.85 7.78
CA GLU A 150 -27.95 14.20 7.07
C GLU A 150 -27.21 15.33 7.80
N ARG A 151 -27.92 16.40 8.19
CA ARG A 151 -27.37 17.51 8.98
C ARG A 151 -27.01 17.11 10.42
N GLU A 152 -27.82 16.29 11.08
CA GLU A 152 -27.54 15.82 12.45
C GLU A 152 -26.28 14.94 12.51
N LEU A 153 -26.05 14.13 11.49
CA LEU A 153 -24.91 13.20 11.42
C LEU A 153 -23.67 13.81 10.76
N GLY A 154 -23.72 15.07 10.28
CA GLY A 154 -22.59 15.73 9.62
C GLY A 154 -22.28 15.24 8.21
N LEU A 155 -23.29 14.79 7.46
CA LEU A 155 -23.17 14.25 6.09
C LEU A 155 -23.17 15.39 5.06
N ASP A 156 -22.20 16.30 5.20
CA ASP A 156 -22.10 17.56 4.45
C ASP A 156 -21.91 17.37 2.93
N GLU A 157 -21.56 16.17 2.47
CA GLU A 157 -21.39 15.82 1.06
C GLU A 157 -22.63 15.09 0.48
N THR A 158 -23.67 14.84 1.29
CA THR A 158 -24.92 14.14 0.92
C THR A 158 -26.07 15.11 0.65
N ARG A 159 -26.88 14.84 -0.39
CA ARG A 159 -28.06 15.63 -0.74
C ARG A 159 -29.26 14.71 -0.97
N ALA A 160 -30.15 14.62 0.02
CA ALA A 160 -31.41 13.88 -0.06
C ALA A 160 -32.22 14.25 -1.33
N ALA A 161 -32.79 13.23 -1.99
CA ALA A 161 -33.62 13.40 -3.18
C ALA A 161 -34.99 12.69 -3.06
N SER A 162 -35.78 12.77 -4.14
CA SER A 162 -37.01 12.00 -4.32
C SER A 162 -37.04 11.42 -5.76
N PRO A 163 -37.31 10.11 -5.95
CA PRO A 163 -37.33 9.08 -4.92
C PRO A 163 -35.96 8.94 -4.22
N TRP A 164 -35.97 8.37 -3.01
CA TRP A 164 -34.80 8.29 -2.11
C TRP A 164 -33.54 7.71 -2.77
N GLY A 165 -33.66 6.77 -3.70
CA GLY A 165 -32.51 6.15 -4.40
C GLY A 165 -31.68 7.09 -5.28
N LEU A 166 -32.22 8.28 -5.60
CA LEU A 166 -31.50 9.35 -6.32
C LEU A 166 -30.67 10.27 -5.41
N THR A 167 -30.70 10.06 -4.08
CA THR A 167 -29.89 10.82 -3.12
C THR A 167 -28.42 10.73 -3.51
N SER A 168 -27.76 11.87 -3.66
CA SER A 168 -26.37 11.93 -4.12
C SER A 168 -25.45 12.07 -2.91
N THR A 169 -24.35 11.32 -2.87
CA THR A 169 -23.46 11.27 -1.69
C THR A 169 -22.00 11.04 -2.09
N SER A 170 -21.07 11.25 -1.16
CA SER A 170 -19.69 10.79 -1.28
C SER A 170 -19.48 9.43 -0.60
N ALA A 171 -18.36 8.76 -0.90
CA ALA A 171 -17.99 7.56 -0.16
C ALA A 171 -17.58 7.87 1.30
N ALA A 172 -17.21 9.12 1.62
CA ALA A 172 -16.81 9.52 2.96
C ALA A 172 -18.02 9.61 3.91
N ASP A 173 -19.11 10.25 3.49
CA ASP A 173 -20.35 10.36 4.27
C ASP A 173 -20.96 8.99 4.59
N ARG A 174 -20.89 8.04 3.65
CA ARG A 174 -21.36 6.67 3.89
C ARG A 174 -20.52 5.95 4.95
N ASN A 175 -19.21 6.19 4.97
CA ASN A 175 -18.36 5.72 6.05
C ASN A 175 -18.64 6.44 7.38
N GLU A 176 -18.92 7.74 7.33
CA GLU A 176 -19.25 8.56 8.51
C GLU A 176 -20.51 8.05 9.21
N LEU A 177 -21.60 7.84 8.45
CA LEU A 177 -22.82 7.17 8.90
C LEU A 177 -22.52 5.81 9.57
N LEU A 178 -21.69 4.97 8.97
CA LEU A 178 -21.34 3.65 9.51
C LEU A 178 -20.46 3.71 10.77
N ARG A 179 -19.56 4.70 10.88
CA ARG A 179 -18.71 4.92 12.06
C ARG A 179 -19.53 5.36 13.28
N GLN A 180 -20.61 6.10 13.05
CA GLN A 180 -21.59 6.44 14.10
C GLN A 180 -22.57 5.28 14.39
N LEU A 181 -23.18 4.70 13.35
CA LEU A 181 -24.27 3.72 13.49
C LEU A 181 -23.82 2.32 13.93
N VAL A 182 -22.70 1.82 13.40
CA VAL A 182 -22.23 0.44 13.64
C VAL A 182 -21.10 0.43 14.67
N LEU A 183 -20.06 1.23 14.45
CA LEU A 183 -18.92 1.29 15.39
C LEU A 183 -19.22 2.09 16.66
N GLY A 184 -20.13 3.07 16.61
CA GLY A 184 -20.48 3.89 17.77
C GLY A 184 -19.35 4.79 18.26
N GLN A 185 -18.49 5.28 17.35
CA GLN A 185 -17.34 6.09 17.72
C GLN A 185 -17.73 7.49 18.27
N TRP A 186 -18.85 8.04 17.77
CA TRP A 186 -19.59 9.21 18.26
C TRP A 186 -21.01 9.13 17.65
N GLY A 187 -21.77 10.22 17.71
CA GLY A 187 -23.09 10.33 17.10
C GLY A 187 -24.24 9.92 18.04
N PRO A 188 -25.50 10.06 17.60
CA PRO A 188 -26.67 9.98 18.48
C PRO A 188 -27.13 8.55 18.80
N PHE A 189 -26.48 7.51 18.25
CA PHE A 189 -26.94 6.11 18.36
C PHE A 189 -26.45 5.42 19.65
N GLY A 190 -27.37 5.13 20.56
CA GLY A 190 -27.14 4.34 21.76
C GLY A 190 -26.95 2.84 21.46
N ALA A 191 -26.35 2.10 22.40
CA ALA A 191 -25.87 0.73 22.18
C ALA A 191 -26.93 -0.24 21.60
N SER A 192 -28.18 -0.15 22.06
CA SER A 192 -29.29 -0.99 21.55
C SER A 192 -29.65 -0.71 20.08
N ALA A 193 -29.62 0.57 19.67
CA ALA A 193 -29.82 0.96 18.27
C ALA A 193 -28.68 0.45 17.39
N ARG A 194 -27.43 0.59 17.83
CA ARG A 194 -26.24 0.10 17.10
C ARG A 194 -26.22 -1.42 16.97
N ALA A 195 -26.53 -2.15 18.06
CA ALA A 195 -26.64 -3.61 18.03
C ALA A 195 -27.75 -4.09 17.07
N THR A 196 -28.88 -3.38 17.04
CA THR A 196 -29.98 -3.65 16.10
C THR A 196 -29.58 -3.36 14.65
N ALA A 197 -28.89 -2.25 14.37
CA ALA A 197 -28.37 -1.94 13.04
C ALA A 197 -27.38 -3.02 12.56
N ARG A 198 -26.42 -3.38 13.41
CA ARG A 198 -25.43 -4.42 13.12
C ARG A 198 -26.08 -5.78 12.83
N SER A 199 -27.11 -6.18 13.57
CA SER A 199 -27.77 -7.47 13.33
C SER A 199 -28.43 -7.55 11.96
N PHE A 200 -29.16 -6.52 11.52
CA PHE A 200 -29.72 -6.49 10.15
C PHE A 200 -28.64 -6.46 9.07
N LEU A 201 -27.57 -5.69 9.25
CA LEU A 201 -26.49 -5.54 8.27
C LEU A 201 -25.60 -6.80 8.13
N LEU A 202 -25.67 -7.75 9.07
CA LEU A 202 -25.02 -9.07 8.98
C LEU A 202 -25.93 -10.14 8.34
N ASP A 203 -27.25 -9.92 8.31
CA ASP A 203 -28.28 -10.91 7.98
C ASP A 203 -28.62 -10.94 6.46
N ILE A 204 -27.69 -10.45 5.63
CA ILE A 204 -27.82 -10.25 4.19
C ILE A 204 -27.91 -11.59 3.43
N THR A 205 -28.83 -11.72 2.48
CA THR A 205 -28.99 -12.97 1.70
C THR A 205 -27.77 -13.24 0.82
N PRO A 206 -27.42 -14.51 0.52
CA PRO A 206 -26.21 -14.83 -0.27
C PRO A 206 -26.11 -14.08 -1.61
N SER A 207 -27.22 -13.91 -2.32
CA SER A 207 -27.35 -13.12 -3.56
C SER A 207 -27.06 -11.62 -3.42
N GLN A 208 -26.96 -11.10 -2.19
CA GLN A 208 -26.64 -9.71 -1.86
C GLN A 208 -25.25 -9.57 -1.20
N ARG A 209 -24.49 -10.65 -1.00
CA ARG A 209 -23.18 -10.66 -0.31
C ARG A 209 -21.97 -10.54 -1.25
N TRP A 210 -22.10 -9.68 -2.27
CA TRP A 210 -21.01 -9.24 -3.17
C TRP A 210 -20.43 -7.89 -2.74
N GLY A 211 -19.36 -7.42 -3.37
CA GLY A 211 -18.83 -6.07 -3.14
C GLY A 211 -17.83 -6.01 -1.98
N ILE A 212 -18.20 -5.42 -0.84
CA ILE A 212 -17.28 -5.19 0.29
C ILE A 212 -16.87 -6.47 1.04
N THR A 213 -17.48 -7.60 0.71
CA THR A 213 -17.07 -8.95 1.10
C THR A 213 -15.86 -9.47 0.34
N GLU A 214 -15.56 -8.94 -0.86
CA GLU A 214 -14.49 -9.51 -1.69
C GLU A 214 -13.10 -9.30 -1.08
N GLY A 215 -12.31 -10.38 -1.06
CA GLY A 215 -11.01 -10.46 -0.41
C GLY A 215 -11.07 -10.61 1.12
N VAL A 216 -12.24 -10.61 1.75
CA VAL A 216 -12.39 -10.83 3.20
C VAL A 216 -12.36 -12.34 3.50
N PRO A 217 -11.59 -12.82 4.50
CA PRO A 217 -11.56 -14.23 4.86
C PRO A 217 -12.92 -14.76 5.34
N SER A 218 -13.17 -16.05 5.10
CA SER A 218 -14.34 -16.75 5.62
C SER A 218 -14.43 -16.69 7.14
N GLY A 219 -15.65 -16.59 7.68
CA GLY A 219 -15.92 -16.50 9.12
C GLY A 219 -15.78 -15.08 9.72
N TRP A 220 -15.24 -14.11 8.99
CA TRP A 220 -15.23 -12.71 9.42
C TRP A 220 -16.63 -12.09 9.33
N SER A 221 -16.95 -11.18 10.25
CA SER A 221 -18.23 -10.47 10.25
C SER A 221 -18.16 -9.25 9.32
N VAL A 222 -19.13 -9.13 8.40
CA VAL A 222 -19.19 -8.05 7.40
C VAL A 222 -20.59 -7.44 7.43
N ALA A 223 -20.74 -6.33 8.16
CA ALA A 223 -22.00 -5.61 8.29
C ALA A 223 -22.14 -4.63 7.10
N MET A 224 -23.00 -4.94 6.12
CA MET A 224 -22.98 -4.30 4.80
C MET A 224 -24.37 -3.98 4.22
N LYS A 225 -24.41 -3.08 3.23
CA LYS A 225 -25.51 -2.99 2.25
C LYS A 225 -24.98 -2.59 0.87
N ASN A 226 -25.52 -3.23 -0.16
CA ASN A 226 -25.25 -2.93 -1.56
C ASN A 226 -26.37 -2.08 -2.20
N GLY A 227 -25.99 -1.31 -3.23
CA GLY A 227 -26.86 -0.46 -4.03
C GLY A 227 -26.61 -0.63 -5.52
N PHE A 228 -27.61 -1.12 -6.24
CA PHE A 228 -27.59 -1.39 -7.67
C PHE A 228 -28.87 -0.81 -8.29
N PHE A 229 -28.76 -0.15 -9.44
CA PHE A 229 -29.93 0.41 -10.15
C PHE A 229 -29.62 0.75 -11.63
N PRO A 230 -30.43 0.29 -12.61
CA PRO A 230 -30.29 0.62 -14.02
C PRO A 230 -30.93 1.98 -14.35
N ALA A 231 -30.15 3.07 -14.34
CA ALA A 231 -30.68 4.38 -14.69
C ALA A 231 -30.62 4.65 -16.20
N SER A 232 -31.76 4.99 -16.80
CA SER A 232 -31.91 5.27 -18.24
C SER A 232 -31.00 6.39 -18.76
N CYS A 233 -30.72 7.41 -17.94
CA CYS A 233 -29.83 8.53 -18.29
C CYS A 233 -28.41 8.12 -18.68
N CYS A 234 -27.87 7.11 -17.98
CA CYS A 234 -26.45 7.07 -17.66
C CYS A 234 -26.02 5.77 -16.98
N GLY A 235 -26.67 4.66 -17.37
CA GLY A 235 -26.28 3.30 -17.02
C GLY A 235 -26.49 2.88 -15.56
N TRP A 236 -26.06 1.66 -15.29
CA TRP A 236 -26.09 1.06 -13.97
C TRP A 236 -25.23 1.85 -12.98
N ARG A 237 -25.80 2.09 -11.80
CA ARG A 237 -25.04 2.40 -10.57
C ARG A 237 -24.73 1.09 -9.88
N ILE A 238 -23.52 0.92 -9.37
CA ILE A 238 -23.12 -0.20 -8.52
C ILE A 238 -22.29 0.32 -7.35
N ASN A 239 -22.81 0.10 -6.15
CA ASN A 239 -22.33 0.69 -4.91
C ASN A 239 -22.30 -0.41 -3.82
N THR A 240 -21.29 -0.38 -2.95
CA THR A 240 -21.18 -1.25 -1.77
C THR A 240 -20.66 -0.44 -0.57
N SER A 241 -21.20 -0.68 0.62
CA SER A 241 -20.85 0.04 1.84
C SER A 241 -20.97 -0.88 3.04
N GLY A 242 -19.98 -0.88 3.94
CA GLY A 242 -20.03 -1.73 5.12
C GLY A 242 -18.85 -1.60 6.09
N VAL A 243 -18.91 -2.42 7.14
CA VAL A 243 -17.92 -2.56 8.20
C VAL A 243 -17.43 -4.01 8.21
N VAL A 244 -16.13 -4.21 8.03
CA VAL A 244 -15.47 -5.51 8.09
C VAL A 244 -14.80 -5.64 9.45
N GLU A 245 -15.26 -6.58 10.27
CA GLU A 245 -14.88 -6.77 11.66
C GLU A 245 -13.92 -7.95 11.81
N ARG A 246 -12.84 -7.77 12.57
CA ARG A 246 -11.77 -8.77 12.72
C ARG A 246 -12.09 -9.72 13.89
N PRO A 247 -11.81 -11.03 13.78
CA PRO A 247 -12.05 -11.99 14.88
C PRO A 247 -11.36 -11.65 16.21
N GLY A 248 -10.22 -10.94 16.17
CA GLY A 248 -9.50 -10.45 17.35
C GLY A 248 -9.87 -9.03 17.81
N GLY A 249 -10.91 -8.42 17.23
CA GLY A 249 -11.34 -7.06 17.55
C GLY A 249 -10.82 -5.97 16.59
N GLY A 250 -11.51 -4.83 16.62
CA GLY A 250 -11.34 -3.75 15.64
C GLY A 250 -11.97 -4.08 14.28
N ALA A 251 -12.07 -3.07 13.42
CA ALA A 251 -12.70 -3.15 12.11
C ALA A 251 -12.01 -2.26 11.07
N TYR A 252 -12.45 -2.33 9.82
CA TYR A 252 -12.37 -1.21 8.90
C TYR A 252 -13.76 -0.91 8.31
N VAL A 253 -14.05 0.37 8.10
CA VAL A 253 -15.28 0.85 7.45
C VAL A 253 -14.91 1.26 6.04
N ALA A 254 -15.65 0.78 5.04
CA ALA A 254 -15.34 1.07 3.66
C ALA A 254 -16.60 1.19 2.79
N THR A 255 -16.52 2.09 1.80
CA THR A 255 -17.55 2.32 0.80
C THR A 255 -16.89 2.49 -0.56
N VAL A 256 -17.48 1.87 -1.58
CA VAL A 256 -17.18 2.09 -3.00
C VAL A 256 -18.48 2.48 -3.69
N LEU A 257 -18.50 3.61 -4.39
CA LEU A 257 -19.65 4.05 -5.20
C LEU A 257 -19.21 4.18 -6.65
N SER A 258 -20.04 3.73 -7.60
CA SER A 258 -19.71 3.83 -9.02
C SER A 258 -20.94 3.90 -9.94
N ASP A 259 -20.77 4.55 -11.10
CA ASP A 259 -21.80 4.62 -12.14
C ASP A 259 -21.25 4.69 -13.57
N GLY A 260 -22.16 4.60 -14.54
CA GLY A 260 -21.87 4.54 -15.97
C GLY A 260 -21.71 3.11 -16.51
N TRP A 261 -22.12 2.08 -15.78
CA TRP A 261 -21.93 0.68 -16.19
C TRP A 261 -22.98 0.21 -17.21
N PRO A 262 -22.59 -0.63 -18.20
CA PRO A 262 -23.53 -1.16 -19.19
C PRO A 262 -24.43 -2.27 -18.62
N THR A 263 -23.93 -3.03 -17.65
CA THR A 263 -24.62 -4.13 -16.97
C THR A 263 -24.33 -4.09 -15.47
N GLU A 264 -25.16 -4.75 -14.67
CA GLU A 264 -24.96 -4.90 -13.23
C GLU A 264 -23.61 -5.60 -12.94
N ALA A 265 -23.39 -6.77 -13.57
CA ALA A 265 -22.21 -7.60 -13.38
C ALA A 265 -20.89 -6.87 -13.66
N ALA A 266 -20.83 -6.03 -14.71
CA ALA A 266 -19.62 -5.28 -15.04
C ALA A 266 -19.24 -4.26 -13.95
N GLY A 267 -20.22 -3.66 -13.26
CA GLY A 267 -19.96 -2.80 -12.13
C GLY A 267 -19.72 -3.56 -10.82
N ILE A 268 -20.28 -4.77 -10.66
CA ILE A 268 -19.98 -5.65 -9.51
C ILE A 268 -18.49 -6.03 -9.54
N GLU A 269 -17.97 -6.53 -10.67
CA GLU A 269 -16.54 -6.86 -10.84
C GLU A 269 -15.64 -5.68 -10.47
N ALA A 270 -16.02 -4.47 -10.88
CA ALA A 270 -15.25 -3.25 -10.65
C ALA A 270 -15.28 -2.79 -9.17
N VAL A 271 -16.42 -2.83 -8.48
CA VAL A 271 -16.44 -2.50 -7.04
C VAL A 271 -15.76 -3.59 -6.21
N GLU A 272 -15.89 -4.86 -6.59
CA GLU A 272 -15.20 -5.98 -5.95
C GLU A 272 -13.68 -5.88 -6.12
N ARG A 273 -13.17 -5.48 -7.29
CA ARG A 273 -11.75 -5.14 -7.48
C ARG A 273 -11.28 -4.06 -6.50
N VAL A 274 -12.09 -3.03 -6.22
CA VAL A 274 -11.71 -1.97 -5.27
C VAL A 274 -11.80 -2.46 -3.83
N SER A 275 -12.86 -3.17 -3.44
CA SER A 275 -12.98 -3.81 -2.13
C SER A 275 -11.81 -4.75 -1.83
N LYS A 276 -11.39 -5.54 -2.82
CA LYS A 276 -10.24 -6.42 -2.76
C LYS A 276 -8.99 -5.63 -2.37
N VAL A 277 -8.66 -4.58 -3.14
CA VAL A 277 -7.50 -3.72 -2.85
C VAL A 277 -7.60 -3.11 -1.44
N ILE A 278 -8.78 -2.65 -1.02
CA ILE A 278 -9.02 -2.17 0.34
C ILE A 278 -8.72 -3.27 1.37
N ALA A 279 -9.18 -4.51 1.18
CA ALA A 279 -8.91 -5.62 2.08
C ALA A 279 -7.40 -5.94 2.18
N SER A 280 -6.66 -6.02 1.06
CA SER A 280 -5.19 -6.27 1.08
C SER A 280 -4.39 -5.24 1.88
N TRP A 281 -4.96 -4.04 2.08
CA TRP A 281 -4.39 -2.92 2.82
C TRP A 281 -4.88 -2.81 4.28
N ASN A 282 -5.88 -3.60 4.70
CA ASN A 282 -6.58 -3.41 5.99
C ASN A 282 -6.93 -4.70 6.77
N LEU A 283 -6.71 -5.92 6.25
CA LEU A 283 -7.08 -7.16 6.97
C LEU A 283 -6.33 -7.36 8.29
N ALA A 284 -5.03 -7.71 8.25
CA ALA A 284 -4.24 -8.09 9.43
C ALA A 284 -2.81 -7.47 9.38
N ASP A 285 -2.14 -7.41 10.53
CA ASP A 285 -0.69 -7.17 10.56
C ASP A 285 0.05 -8.43 10.06
N ILE A 286 1.06 -8.23 9.22
CA ILE A 286 1.94 -9.27 8.71
C ILE A 286 3.34 -9.01 9.28
N GLY A 287 3.63 -9.62 10.43
CA GLY A 287 4.83 -9.28 11.21
C GLY A 287 4.81 -7.81 11.65
N PRO A 288 5.84 -7.00 11.35
CA PRO A 288 5.82 -5.56 11.65
C PRO A 288 4.99 -4.74 10.65
N HIS A 289 4.53 -5.32 9.54
CA HIS A 289 3.85 -4.58 8.47
C HIS A 289 2.36 -4.48 8.73
N ARG A 290 1.79 -3.26 8.65
CA ARG A 290 0.37 -3.03 8.99
C ARG A 290 -0.67 -3.64 8.03
N SER A 291 -0.23 -4.38 7.01
CA SER A 291 -1.06 -5.05 6.01
C SER A 291 -0.21 -5.91 5.07
N ALA A 292 -0.80 -6.93 4.43
CA ALA A 292 -0.15 -7.74 3.42
C ALA A 292 0.38 -6.93 2.21
N ALA A 293 -0.31 -5.86 1.80
CA ALA A 293 0.18 -4.98 0.73
C ALA A 293 1.43 -4.16 1.12
N ARG A 294 1.55 -3.74 2.39
CA ARG A 294 2.77 -3.09 2.91
C ARG A 294 3.93 -4.08 3.02
N PHE A 295 3.66 -5.29 3.53
CA PHE A 295 4.61 -6.40 3.48
C PHE A 295 5.09 -6.68 2.05
N ALA A 296 4.19 -6.73 1.06
CA ALA A 296 4.53 -6.94 -0.35
C ALA A 296 5.44 -5.84 -0.92
N ARG A 297 5.26 -4.58 -0.50
CA ARG A 297 6.15 -3.47 -0.89
C ARG A 297 7.53 -3.60 -0.28
N GLU A 298 7.61 -3.81 1.03
CA GLU A 298 8.89 -3.81 1.75
C GLU A 298 9.70 -5.08 1.51
N SER A 299 9.07 -6.25 1.39
CA SER A 299 9.74 -7.49 1.00
C SER A 299 10.34 -7.41 -0.41
N ALA A 300 9.65 -6.77 -1.36
CA ALA A 300 10.21 -6.50 -2.69
C ALA A 300 11.34 -5.45 -2.64
N ARG A 301 11.23 -4.39 -1.83
CA ARG A 301 12.31 -3.40 -1.61
C ARG A 301 13.54 -4.02 -0.95
N ASP A 302 13.36 -4.98 -0.05
CA ASP A 302 14.42 -5.75 0.61
C ASP A 302 15.11 -6.70 -0.37
N VAL A 303 14.33 -7.60 -0.98
CA VAL A 303 14.86 -8.73 -1.74
C VAL A 303 15.20 -8.35 -3.18
N LEU A 304 14.31 -7.64 -3.88
CA LEU A 304 14.46 -7.27 -5.30
C LEU A 304 15.09 -5.88 -5.48
N GLY A 305 15.01 -5.00 -4.47
CA GLY A 305 15.66 -3.68 -4.45
C GLY A 305 14.83 -2.52 -4.99
N ALA A 306 13.55 -2.75 -5.29
CA ALA A 306 12.64 -1.73 -5.82
C ALA A 306 11.24 -1.94 -5.26
N ALA A 307 10.40 -0.90 -5.33
CA ALA A 307 8.97 -1.08 -5.10
C ALA A 307 8.36 -1.95 -6.21
N PRO A 308 7.41 -2.85 -5.91
CA PRO A 308 6.77 -3.69 -6.91
C PRO A 308 5.83 -2.85 -7.80
N SER A 309 5.53 -3.35 -8.99
CA SER A 309 4.38 -2.84 -9.75
C SER A 309 3.08 -3.13 -8.99
N PHE A 310 2.02 -2.35 -9.21
CA PHE A 310 0.75 -2.56 -8.49
C PHE A 310 0.18 -3.98 -8.68
N ALA A 311 0.31 -4.57 -9.87
CA ALA A 311 -0.08 -5.96 -10.11
C ALA A 311 0.77 -6.97 -9.28
N ALA A 312 2.07 -6.71 -9.12
CA ALA A 312 2.95 -7.56 -8.30
C ALA A 312 2.74 -7.36 -6.79
N GLU A 313 2.49 -6.12 -6.33
CA GLU A 313 2.04 -5.80 -4.97
C GLU A 313 0.82 -6.64 -4.60
N GLN A 314 -0.22 -6.56 -5.42
CA GLN A 314 -1.48 -7.26 -5.18
C GLN A 314 -1.29 -8.78 -5.26
N ALA A 315 -0.60 -9.31 -6.28
CA ALA A 315 -0.35 -10.75 -6.38
C ALA A 315 0.44 -11.31 -5.18
N SER A 316 1.36 -10.54 -4.61
CA SER A 316 2.09 -10.88 -3.38
C SER A 316 1.18 -10.81 -2.15
N ALA A 317 0.44 -9.72 -1.99
CA ALA A 317 -0.51 -9.54 -0.89
C ALA A 317 -1.61 -10.60 -0.86
N TRP A 318 -2.02 -11.16 -2.01
CA TRP A 318 -3.04 -12.22 -2.09
C TRP A 318 -2.53 -13.62 -1.78
N ARG A 319 -1.22 -13.90 -1.90
CA ARG A 319 -0.67 -15.18 -1.41
C ARG A 319 -0.61 -15.22 0.11
N VAL A 320 -0.26 -14.09 0.73
CA VAL A 320 -0.24 -13.93 2.20
C VAL A 320 -1.64 -13.75 2.79
N GLY A 321 -2.49 -12.93 2.19
CA GLY A 321 -3.85 -12.66 2.65
C GLY A 321 -3.90 -12.04 4.05
N ALA A 322 -4.64 -12.68 4.97
CA ALA A 322 -4.72 -12.29 6.37
C ALA A 322 -3.87 -13.17 7.30
N ASP A 323 -2.99 -14.00 6.75
CA ASP A 323 -2.28 -15.06 7.45
C ASP A 323 -0.76 -14.74 7.55
N PRO A 324 -0.25 -14.35 8.73
CA PRO A 324 1.16 -14.02 8.89
C PRO A 324 2.11 -15.22 8.71
N SER A 325 1.59 -16.45 8.73
CA SER A 325 2.38 -17.68 8.55
C SER A 325 2.67 -18.05 7.10
N ARG A 326 2.39 -17.13 6.16
CA ARG A 326 2.72 -17.24 4.72
C ARG A 326 3.72 -16.20 4.23
N ALA A 327 4.14 -15.30 5.13
CA ALA A 327 5.09 -14.24 4.82
C ALA A 327 6.49 -14.80 4.51
N ASP A 328 6.85 -15.92 5.14
CA ASP A 328 8.05 -16.69 4.91
C ASP A 328 8.05 -17.40 3.54
N GLU A 329 6.96 -18.06 3.15
CA GLU A 329 6.84 -18.65 1.79
C GLU A 329 6.99 -17.58 0.70
N GLU A 330 6.33 -16.42 0.87
CA GLU A 330 6.43 -15.32 -0.10
C GLU A 330 7.83 -14.67 -0.12
N LEU A 331 8.51 -14.58 1.02
CA LEU A 331 9.91 -14.17 1.11
C LEU A 331 10.86 -15.18 0.45
N ALA A 332 10.64 -16.48 0.66
CA ALA A 332 11.41 -17.55 0.03
C ALA A 332 11.20 -17.55 -1.50
N ARG A 333 9.97 -17.30 -1.97
CA ARG A 333 9.63 -17.12 -3.39
C ARG A 333 10.31 -15.88 -3.98
N LEU A 334 10.37 -14.77 -3.26
CA LEU A 334 11.12 -13.57 -3.67
C LEU A 334 12.64 -13.83 -3.75
N LEU A 335 13.21 -14.58 -2.80
CA LEU A 335 14.63 -14.97 -2.80
C LEU A 335 14.96 -15.98 -3.92
N GLY A 336 13.96 -16.70 -4.43
CA GLY A 336 14.07 -17.57 -5.60
C GLY A 336 14.00 -16.85 -6.95
N ASP A 337 13.77 -15.53 -6.98
CA ASP A 337 13.68 -14.77 -8.23
C ASP A 337 15.05 -14.71 -8.95
N PRO A 338 15.13 -15.01 -10.27
CA PRO A 338 16.38 -14.96 -11.03
C PRO A 338 17.11 -13.60 -11.00
N GLN A 339 16.42 -12.49 -10.72
CA GLN A 339 17.06 -11.19 -10.50
C GLN A 339 17.91 -11.17 -9.21
N VAL A 340 17.52 -11.91 -8.17
CA VAL A 340 18.32 -12.03 -6.94
C VAL A 340 19.62 -12.79 -7.22
N ASP A 341 19.57 -13.84 -8.07
CA ASP A 341 20.79 -14.57 -8.45
C ASP A 341 21.79 -13.67 -9.18
N ARG A 342 21.29 -12.88 -10.15
CA ARG A 342 22.08 -11.97 -11.01
C ARG A 342 22.59 -10.71 -10.28
N THR A 343 21.84 -10.18 -9.31
CA THR A 343 22.16 -8.87 -8.69
C THR A 343 22.72 -8.95 -7.26
N SER A 344 22.39 -10.00 -6.49
CA SER A 344 22.85 -10.18 -5.11
C SER A 344 23.77 -11.39 -4.98
N PHE A 345 23.30 -12.58 -5.35
CA PHE A 345 24.03 -13.82 -5.10
C PHE A 345 25.32 -13.91 -5.91
N GLN A 346 25.37 -13.37 -7.13
CA GLN A 346 26.62 -13.28 -7.91
C GLN A 346 27.67 -12.36 -7.27
N VAL A 347 27.26 -11.28 -6.58
CA VAL A 347 28.18 -10.43 -5.79
C VAL A 347 28.72 -11.23 -4.60
N LEU A 348 27.86 -11.96 -3.88
CA LEU A 348 28.28 -12.77 -2.74
C LEU A 348 29.24 -13.91 -3.16
N ARG A 349 28.97 -14.60 -4.28
CA ARG A 349 29.88 -15.61 -4.86
C ARG A 349 31.26 -15.04 -5.20
N LEU A 350 31.32 -13.82 -5.75
CA LEU A 350 32.59 -13.18 -6.07
C LEU A 350 33.41 -12.91 -4.78
N TYR A 351 32.81 -12.33 -3.75
CA TYR A 351 33.52 -12.02 -2.50
C TYR A 351 33.90 -13.29 -1.73
N LEU A 352 32.97 -14.24 -1.57
CA LEU A 352 33.25 -15.52 -0.90
C LEU A 352 34.27 -16.38 -1.66
N GLY A 353 34.29 -16.31 -2.99
CA GLY A 353 35.15 -17.15 -3.83
C GLY A 353 36.54 -16.58 -4.05
N ILE A 354 36.69 -15.26 -4.09
CA ILE A 354 37.96 -14.59 -4.44
C ILE A 354 38.64 -13.95 -3.22
N LEU A 355 37.86 -13.56 -2.20
CA LEU A 355 38.33 -12.89 -0.99
C LEU A 355 38.06 -13.71 0.29
N HIS A 356 37.45 -14.89 0.20
CA HIS A 356 37.06 -15.79 1.30
C HIS A 356 36.20 -15.18 2.42
N ARG A 357 35.58 -14.02 2.19
CA ARG A 357 34.76 -13.31 3.17
C ARG A 357 33.48 -12.79 2.55
N LEU A 358 32.55 -12.39 3.40
CA LEU A 358 31.42 -11.56 2.96
C LEU A 358 31.90 -10.11 2.72
N PRO A 359 31.28 -9.39 1.76
CA PRO A 359 31.35 -7.92 1.75
C PRO A 359 30.75 -7.35 3.05
N GLU A 360 31.06 -6.10 3.37
CA GLU A 360 30.23 -5.36 4.33
C GLU A 360 28.82 -5.15 3.78
N ALA A 361 27.82 -4.99 4.65
CA ALA A 361 26.43 -4.78 4.22
C ALA A 361 26.26 -3.48 3.39
N SER A 362 27.00 -2.43 3.75
CA SER A 362 27.19 -1.18 2.98
C SER A 362 27.65 -1.47 1.54
N THR A 363 28.76 -2.21 1.41
CA THR A 363 29.38 -2.60 0.15
C THR A 363 28.45 -3.48 -0.68
N TRP A 364 27.87 -4.53 -0.08
CA TRP A 364 26.90 -5.40 -0.76
C TRP A 364 25.71 -4.60 -1.29
N SER A 365 25.12 -3.73 -0.47
CA SER A 365 23.94 -2.96 -0.87
C SER A 365 24.27 -1.99 -2.01
N GLY A 366 25.39 -1.25 -1.91
CA GLY A 366 25.84 -0.34 -2.97
C GLY A 366 26.18 -1.07 -4.28
N ARG A 367 26.88 -2.21 -4.21
CA ARG A 367 27.16 -3.04 -5.40
C ARG A 367 25.88 -3.61 -6.03
N THR A 368 24.99 -4.15 -5.21
CA THR A 368 23.71 -4.72 -5.64
C THR A 368 22.83 -3.64 -6.30
N ALA A 369 22.80 -2.42 -5.75
CA ALA A 369 22.11 -1.28 -6.33
C ALA A 369 22.73 -0.84 -7.69
N GLN A 370 24.06 -0.80 -7.80
CA GLN A 370 24.76 -0.48 -9.05
C GLN A 370 24.38 -1.45 -10.19
N LEU A 371 24.29 -2.75 -9.89
CA LEU A 371 23.85 -3.78 -10.84
C LEU A 371 22.36 -3.63 -11.21
N ARG A 372 21.49 -3.39 -10.22
CA ARG A 372 20.04 -3.22 -10.43
C ARG A 372 19.70 -1.98 -11.27
N ALA A 373 20.47 -0.91 -11.11
CA ALA A 373 20.32 0.33 -11.88
C ALA A 373 21.03 0.31 -13.25
N GLY A 374 21.73 -0.78 -13.62
CA GLY A 374 22.52 -0.86 -14.86
C GLY A 374 23.77 0.03 -14.90
N THR A 375 23.98 0.89 -13.88
CA THR A 375 25.12 1.83 -13.78
C THR A 375 26.49 1.17 -13.64
N ARG A 376 26.54 -0.14 -13.34
CA ARG A 376 27.74 -0.96 -13.39
C ARG A 376 27.35 -2.37 -13.85
N THR A 377 28.18 -3.01 -14.67
CA THR A 377 28.03 -4.43 -15.01
C THR A 377 28.72 -5.32 -13.97
N ILE A 378 28.33 -6.60 -13.89
CA ILE A 378 29.04 -7.56 -13.05
C ILE A 378 30.49 -7.79 -13.53
N GLY A 379 30.77 -7.62 -14.83
CA GLY A 379 32.13 -7.62 -15.39
C GLY A 379 33.01 -6.50 -14.81
N GLN A 380 32.51 -5.26 -14.84
CA GLN A 380 33.19 -4.11 -14.23
C GLN A 380 33.34 -4.22 -12.70
N LEU A 381 32.46 -4.98 -12.04
CA LEU A 381 32.57 -5.26 -10.60
C LEU A 381 33.63 -6.33 -10.34
N ALA A 382 33.62 -7.43 -11.08
CA ALA A 382 34.62 -8.50 -11.00
C ALA A 382 36.03 -8.00 -11.33
N ASP A 383 36.19 -7.18 -12.37
CA ASP A 383 37.51 -6.65 -12.74
C ASP A 383 38.08 -5.73 -11.64
N ALA A 384 37.25 -4.92 -10.97
CA ALA A 384 37.69 -4.12 -9.83
C ALA A 384 38.05 -4.95 -8.58
N VAL A 385 37.52 -6.17 -8.43
CA VAL A 385 38.00 -7.14 -7.43
C VAL A 385 39.31 -7.79 -7.90
N ALA A 386 39.45 -8.08 -9.19
CA ALA A 386 40.66 -8.63 -9.79
C ALA A 386 41.90 -7.72 -9.69
N TRP A 387 41.68 -6.40 -9.72
CA TRP A 387 42.70 -5.36 -9.52
C TRP A 387 42.81 -4.88 -8.06
N SER A 388 42.11 -5.51 -7.11
CA SER A 388 42.17 -5.08 -5.70
C SER A 388 43.49 -5.45 -5.03
N SER A 389 43.99 -4.55 -4.19
CA SER A 389 45.13 -4.80 -3.28
C SER A 389 44.85 -5.96 -2.31
N GLU A 390 43.58 -6.19 -1.98
CA GLU A 390 43.10 -7.30 -1.15
C GLU A 390 43.32 -8.68 -1.83
N LEU A 391 43.03 -8.80 -3.13
CA LEU A 391 43.32 -10.04 -3.87
C LEU A 391 44.83 -10.23 -4.09
N ALA A 392 45.56 -9.14 -4.32
CA ALA A 392 47.02 -9.18 -4.45
C ALA A 392 47.69 -9.63 -3.14
N GLY A 393 47.23 -9.13 -2.00
CA GLY A 393 47.89 -9.24 -0.70
C GLY A 393 48.89 -8.10 -0.44
N GLY A 394 48.73 -6.95 -1.11
CA GLY A 394 49.67 -5.83 -1.05
C GLY A 394 49.29 -4.70 -2.01
N SER A 395 50.10 -3.63 -2.05
CA SER A 395 49.91 -2.48 -2.95
C SER A 395 50.28 -2.77 -4.40
N THR A 396 51.22 -3.68 -4.65
CA THR A 396 51.65 -4.08 -6.00
C THR A 396 50.62 -5.00 -6.67
N PRO A 397 50.06 -4.65 -7.85
CA PRO A 397 49.18 -5.55 -8.58
C PRO A 397 49.89 -6.82 -9.03
N LEU A 398 49.19 -7.96 -8.99
CA LEU A 398 49.71 -9.23 -9.51
C LEU A 398 49.98 -9.14 -11.03
N THR A 399 51.02 -9.80 -11.53
CA THR A 399 51.17 -10.08 -12.96
C THR A 399 50.03 -10.97 -13.46
N THR A 400 49.82 -11.07 -14.78
CA THR A 400 48.69 -11.87 -15.32
C THR A 400 48.81 -13.34 -14.92
N ALA A 401 49.99 -13.95 -14.98
CA ALA A 401 50.20 -15.33 -14.53
C ALA A 401 49.88 -15.52 -13.04
N GLN A 402 50.44 -14.67 -12.17
CA GLN A 402 50.17 -14.71 -10.72
C GLN A 402 48.69 -14.48 -10.39
N PHE A 403 48.01 -13.59 -11.12
CA PHE A 403 46.57 -13.36 -10.99
C PHE A 403 45.77 -14.61 -11.36
N VAL A 404 46.09 -15.26 -12.49
CA VAL A 404 45.42 -16.49 -12.94
C VAL A 404 45.62 -17.61 -11.92
N GLU A 405 46.84 -17.79 -11.41
CA GLU A 405 47.15 -18.81 -10.39
C GLU A 405 46.42 -18.53 -9.06
N ARG A 406 46.51 -17.30 -8.53
CA ARG A 406 45.81 -16.86 -7.31
C ARG A 406 44.29 -17.00 -7.43
N ALA A 407 43.69 -16.68 -8.58
CA ALA A 407 42.24 -16.76 -8.76
C ALA A 407 41.72 -18.22 -8.70
N HIS A 408 42.47 -19.16 -9.27
CA HIS A 408 42.16 -20.59 -9.16
C HIS A 408 42.44 -21.15 -7.76
N GLU A 409 43.54 -20.73 -7.11
CA GLU A 409 43.88 -21.07 -5.73
C GLU A 409 42.73 -20.68 -4.77
N ARG A 410 42.22 -19.45 -4.89
CA ARG A 410 41.08 -18.94 -4.10
C ARG A 410 39.79 -19.76 -4.29
N ILE A 411 39.49 -20.18 -5.53
CA ILE A 411 38.22 -20.85 -5.87
C ILE A 411 38.24 -22.37 -5.64
N PHE A 412 39.38 -23.02 -5.88
CA PHE A 412 39.50 -24.48 -5.89
C PHE A 412 40.54 -25.05 -4.91
N GLY A 413 41.23 -24.20 -4.13
CA GLY A 413 42.28 -24.64 -3.20
C GLY A 413 43.54 -25.18 -3.88
N ARG A 414 43.72 -24.92 -5.18
CA ARG A 414 44.82 -25.44 -6.00
C ARG A 414 45.13 -24.57 -7.20
N THR A 415 46.34 -24.68 -7.72
CA THR A 415 46.76 -24.05 -8.97
C THR A 415 46.02 -24.64 -10.19
N PRO A 416 45.92 -23.88 -11.30
CA PRO A 416 45.45 -24.38 -12.59
C PRO A 416 46.49 -25.31 -13.22
N ARG A 417 46.10 -26.11 -14.23
CA ARG A 417 47.10 -26.79 -15.07
C ARG A 417 47.84 -25.75 -15.91
N ALA A 418 49.09 -26.03 -16.30
CA ALA A 418 49.88 -25.12 -17.13
C ALA A 418 49.13 -24.72 -18.43
N ALA A 419 48.51 -25.67 -19.13
CA ALA A 419 47.72 -25.38 -20.33
C ALA A 419 46.54 -24.42 -20.06
N ASP A 420 45.79 -24.64 -18.97
CA ASP A 420 44.66 -23.80 -18.56
C ASP A 420 45.15 -22.38 -18.21
N ARG A 421 46.26 -22.30 -17.45
CA ARG A 421 46.91 -21.03 -17.07
C ARG A 421 47.36 -20.24 -18.30
N ASP A 422 48.13 -20.87 -19.16
CA ASP A 422 48.79 -20.21 -20.28
C ASP A 422 47.77 -19.78 -21.35
N TRP A 423 46.64 -20.50 -21.46
CA TRP A 423 45.47 -20.06 -22.22
C TRP A 423 44.85 -18.78 -21.64
N TRP A 424 44.63 -18.73 -20.32
CA TRP A 424 44.10 -17.55 -19.63
C TRP A 424 45.04 -16.35 -19.68
N VAL A 425 46.35 -16.56 -19.56
CA VAL A 425 47.37 -15.52 -19.71
C VAL A 425 47.30 -14.91 -21.11
N ARG A 426 47.39 -15.72 -22.17
CA ARG A 426 47.24 -15.25 -23.56
C ARG A 426 45.90 -14.54 -23.81
N ARG A 427 44.81 -14.98 -23.18
CA ARG A 427 43.47 -14.39 -23.32
C ARG A 427 43.37 -13.01 -22.65
N ILE A 428 43.93 -12.85 -21.45
CA ILE A 428 43.91 -11.59 -20.70
C ILE A 428 44.88 -10.58 -21.30
N ASP A 429 46.12 -11.00 -21.60
CA ASP A 429 47.12 -10.12 -22.21
C ASP A 429 46.74 -9.77 -23.66
N GLY A 430 45.93 -10.61 -24.32
CA GLY A 430 45.24 -10.32 -25.59
C GLY A 430 43.98 -9.43 -25.47
N GLY A 431 43.74 -8.82 -24.30
CA GLY A 431 42.71 -7.78 -24.11
C GLY A 431 41.43 -8.20 -23.37
N ALA A 432 41.32 -9.44 -22.89
CA ALA A 432 40.19 -9.81 -22.03
C ALA A 432 40.36 -9.28 -20.60
N SER A 433 39.29 -8.74 -20.00
CA SER A 433 39.30 -8.28 -18.61
C SER A 433 39.67 -9.41 -17.65
N ARG A 434 40.46 -9.11 -16.60
CA ARG A 434 40.73 -10.03 -15.49
C ARG A 434 39.45 -10.48 -14.79
N GLY A 435 38.47 -9.58 -14.73
CA GLY A 435 37.11 -9.87 -14.27
C GLY A 435 36.42 -11.04 -15.01
N SER A 436 36.73 -11.28 -16.28
CA SER A 436 36.12 -12.40 -17.03
C SER A 436 36.55 -13.77 -16.51
N LEU A 437 37.81 -13.93 -16.08
CA LEU A 437 38.26 -15.16 -15.41
C LEU A 437 37.47 -15.37 -14.11
N LEU A 438 37.37 -14.32 -13.28
CA LEU A 438 36.67 -14.42 -11.99
C LEU A 438 35.20 -14.82 -12.17
N LEU A 439 34.53 -14.29 -13.20
CA LEU A 439 33.15 -14.63 -13.52
C LEU A 439 32.98 -16.06 -14.04
N GLU A 440 33.92 -16.58 -14.82
CA GLU A 440 33.89 -17.98 -15.26
C GLU A 440 34.12 -18.94 -14.09
N LEU A 441 35.12 -18.66 -13.24
CA LEU A 441 35.44 -19.45 -12.05
C LEU A 441 34.25 -19.55 -11.08
N ILE A 442 33.64 -18.43 -10.67
CA ILE A 442 32.45 -18.46 -9.80
C ILE A 442 31.18 -18.95 -10.52
N GLY A 443 31.20 -18.98 -11.85
CA GLY A 443 30.13 -19.50 -12.70
C GLY A 443 30.12 -21.02 -12.82
N THR A 444 31.25 -21.69 -12.56
CA THR A 444 31.37 -23.15 -12.63
C THR A 444 30.33 -23.87 -11.76
N ALA A 445 29.79 -24.99 -12.25
CA ALA A 445 28.79 -25.78 -11.52
C ALA A 445 29.30 -26.19 -10.12
N THR A 446 30.58 -26.58 -10.02
CA THR A 446 31.25 -26.93 -8.76
C THR A 446 31.23 -25.78 -7.75
N TYR A 447 31.68 -24.58 -8.13
CA TYR A 447 31.69 -23.45 -7.20
C TYR A 447 30.28 -22.94 -6.90
N ARG A 448 29.39 -22.89 -7.90
CA ARG A 448 27.97 -22.52 -7.72
C ARG A 448 27.24 -23.45 -6.74
N TRP A 449 27.55 -24.74 -6.76
CA TRP A 449 27.01 -25.73 -5.82
C TRP A 449 27.62 -25.56 -4.42
N ALA A 450 28.95 -25.55 -4.30
CA ALA A 450 29.64 -25.45 -3.02
C ALA A 450 29.28 -24.16 -2.23
N SER A 451 29.13 -23.03 -2.95
CA SER A 451 28.72 -21.75 -2.36
C SER A 451 27.21 -21.58 -2.17
N TRP A 452 26.37 -22.49 -2.69
CA TRP A 452 24.92 -22.27 -2.86
C TRP A 452 24.19 -21.87 -1.57
N GLN A 453 24.34 -22.67 -0.51
CA GLN A 453 23.63 -22.43 0.76
C GLN A 453 24.20 -21.21 1.49
N ASP A 454 25.52 -21.01 1.45
CA ASP A 454 26.21 -19.89 2.11
C ASP A 454 25.76 -18.54 1.53
N VAL A 455 25.74 -18.46 0.20
CA VAL A 455 25.27 -17.31 -0.57
C VAL A 455 23.79 -17.04 -0.32
N LYS A 456 22.95 -18.08 -0.23
CA LYS A 456 21.52 -17.95 0.08
C LYS A 456 21.29 -17.44 1.51
N VAL A 457 21.93 -18.06 2.51
CA VAL A 457 21.83 -17.66 3.92
C VAL A 457 22.30 -16.23 4.10
N SER A 458 23.51 -15.92 3.64
CA SER A 458 24.09 -14.57 3.75
C SER A 458 23.28 -13.52 3.00
N GLY A 459 22.78 -13.83 1.79
CA GLY A 459 21.96 -12.91 1.00
C GLY A 459 20.56 -12.68 1.56
N ALA A 460 19.93 -13.69 2.16
CA ALA A 460 18.67 -13.53 2.88
C ALA A 460 18.84 -12.65 4.13
N THR A 461 19.90 -12.90 4.93
CA THR A 461 20.22 -12.08 6.11
C THR A 461 20.53 -10.62 5.72
N LEU A 462 21.28 -10.41 4.64
CA LEU A 462 21.60 -9.08 4.12
C LEU A 462 20.37 -8.32 3.59
N ALA A 463 19.47 -8.99 2.88
CA ALA A 463 18.23 -8.38 2.41
C ALA A 463 17.29 -8.00 3.58
N LEU A 464 17.07 -8.91 4.52
CA LEU A 464 16.04 -8.78 5.55
C LEU A 464 16.53 -8.09 6.83
N LEU A 465 17.77 -8.31 7.28
CA LEU A 465 18.31 -7.69 8.49
C LEU A 465 19.27 -6.51 8.21
N ARG A 466 19.61 -6.26 6.93
CA ARG A 466 20.55 -5.21 6.50
C ARG A 466 21.94 -5.29 7.16
N ARG A 467 22.31 -6.49 7.63
CA ARG A 467 23.62 -6.84 8.20
C ARG A 467 24.09 -8.20 7.66
N ASN A 468 25.38 -8.51 7.84
CA ASN A 468 25.86 -9.88 7.67
C ASN A 468 25.31 -10.80 8.79
N PRO A 469 25.18 -12.12 8.54
CA PRO A 469 25.01 -13.09 9.60
C PRO A 469 26.26 -13.16 10.48
N THR A 470 26.10 -13.56 11.75
CA THR A 470 27.24 -13.97 12.59
C THR A 470 27.83 -15.29 12.07
N GLY A 471 29.03 -15.65 12.54
CA GLY A 471 29.63 -16.95 12.20
C GLY A 471 28.74 -18.14 12.57
N GLU A 472 28.09 -18.06 13.73
CA GLU A 472 27.17 -19.08 14.27
C GLU A 472 25.83 -19.14 13.51
N GLU A 473 25.22 -17.98 13.20
CA GLU A 473 24.01 -17.92 12.38
C GLU A 473 24.27 -18.54 11.00
N ARG A 474 25.41 -18.17 10.38
CA ARG A 474 25.81 -18.64 9.06
C ARG A 474 26.09 -20.15 9.07
N SER A 475 26.90 -20.66 9.99
CA SER A 475 27.22 -22.09 10.05
C SER A 475 25.99 -22.95 10.34
N THR A 476 25.16 -22.53 11.31
CA THR A 476 23.93 -23.24 11.69
C THR A 476 22.94 -23.32 10.54
N TRP A 477 22.67 -22.21 9.85
CA TRP A 477 21.73 -22.24 8.73
C TRP A 477 22.30 -22.90 7.47
N VAL A 478 23.59 -22.77 7.18
CA VAL A 478 24.22 -23.53 6.08
C VAL A 478 24.12 -25.03 6.31
N ALA A 479 24.36 -25.51 7.54
CA ALA A 479 24.19 -26.93 7.90
C ALA A 479 22.73 -27.39 7.74
N ARG A 480 21.76 -26.63 8.26
CA ARG A 480 20.31 -26.92 8.11
C ARG A 480 19.87 -26.97 6.65
N MET A 481 20.32 -26.02 5.84
CA MET A 481 19.99 -25.94 4.42
C MET A 481 20.62 -27.10 3.62
N TRP A 482 21.82 -27.57 3.99
CA TRP A 482 22.41 -28.80 3.42
C TRP A 482 21.67 -30.07 3.87
N ALA A 483 21.13 -30.09 5.10
CA ALA A 483 20.23 -31.14 5.59
C ALA A 483 18.79 -31.06 5.00
N GLY A 484 18.61 -30.35 3.88
CA GLY A 484 17.36 -30.32 3.12
C GLY A 484 16.24 -29.44 3.68
N ARG A 485 16.49 -28.63 4.73
CA ARG A 485 15.46 -27.73 5.27
C ARG A 485 15.04 -26.68 4.21
N PRO A 486 13.74 -26.37 4.08
CA PRO A 486 13.23 -25.45 3.07
C PRO A 486 13.70 -24.02 3.32
N THR A 487 13.74 -23.20 2.25
CA THR A 487 14.11 -21.78 2.37
C THR A 487 13.08 -20.98 3.18
N ALA A 488 11.83 -21.46 3.27
CA ALA A 488 10.78 -20.88 4.11
C ALA A 488 11.21 -20.75 5.59
N GLU A 489 11.77 -21.80 6.21
CA GLU A 489 12.20 -21.77 7.62
C GLU A 489 13.30 -20.73 7.91
N LEU A 490 14.23 -20.54 6.97
CA LEU A 490 15.24 -19.48 7.06
C LEU A 490 14.57 -18.09 7.03
N THR A 491 13.61 -17.89 6.13
CA THR A 491 12.87 -16.61 6.05
C THR A 491 11.90 -16.40 7.22
N GLU A 492 11.29 -17.45 7.77
CA GLU A 492 10.45 -17.41 8.97
C GLU A 492 11.28 -16.92 10.17
N TRP A 493 12.45 -17.53 10.39
CA TRP A 493 13.37 -17.15 11.46
C TRP A 493 13.89 -15.71 11.29
N LEU A 494 14.28 -15.31 10.07
CA LEU A 494 14.71 -13.94 9.80
C LEU A 494 13.56 -12.94 10.04
N PHE A 495 12.35 -13.23 9.52
CA PHE A 495 11.19 -12.34 9.57
C PHE A 495 10.62 -12.16 10.99
N ARG A 496 10.62 -13.22 11.81
CA ARG A 496 10.21 -13.16 13.22
C ARG A 496 11.28 -12.57 14.15
N SER A 497 12.49 -12.32 13.66
CA SER A 497 13.57 -11.77 14.50
C SER A 497 13.29 -10.34 14.97
N HIS A 498 13.75 -9.99 16.17
CA HIS A 498 13.71 -8.61 16.66
C HIS A 498 14.46 -7.65 15.73
N ALA A 499 15.54 -8.13 15.07
CA ALA A 499 16.31 -7.36 14.11
C ALA A 499 15.51 -6.99 12.85
N TYR A 500 14.60 -7.86 12.38
CA TYR A 500 13.69 -7.50 11.28
C TYR A 500 12.62 -6.49 11.76
N ALA A 501 11.98 -6.77 12.90
CA ALA A 501 10.94 -5.91 13.44
C ALA A 501 11.43 -4.49 13.78
N ALA A 502 12.66 -4.34 14.27
CA ALA A 502 13.26 -3.06 14.63
C ALA A 502 13.51 -2.11 13.43
N ARG A 503 13.44 -2.60 12.19
CA ARG A 503 13.56 -1.78 10.98
C ARG A 503 12.31 -0.96 10.63
N TYR A 504 11.19 -1.23 11.31
CA TYR A 504 9.86 -0.74 10.95
C TYR A 504 9.09 -0.18 12.17
N ARG A 505 9.82 0.29 13.19
CA ARG A 505 9.27 0.90 14.43
C ARG A 505 9.44 2.42 14.43
#